data_AF-A0A8X6LS30-F1
#
_entry.id   AF-A0A8X6LS30-F1
#
_cell.length_a   1.000
_cell.length_b   1.000
_cell.length_c   1.000
_cell.angle_alpha   90.00
_cell.angle_beta   90.00
_cell.angle_gamma   90.00
#
_symmetry.space_group_name_H-M   'P 1'
#
loop_
_entity.id
_entity.type
_entity.pdbx_description
1 polymer ?
#
loop_
_entity_poly.entity_id
_entity_poly.type
_entity_poly.pdbx_seq_one_letter_code
_entity_poly.pdbx_strand_id
1 'polypeptide(L)'
;MQHFKSSVRFNSGRYEVMFPWKRDKQELNDNFSVAENRAKSLAKRFIWDPTLFKQYFEILKEYESQGIIERVFQTEKPTNRAVFYLPHQAVFRQESLTTKMRIVFDASSREDGPLALNECKCQVQI
;
A
#
# COMPACT_ATOMS: atom_id res chain seq x y z
N MET A 1 -13.73 14.39 -12.37
CA MET A 1 -12.96 15.64 -12.28
C MET A 1 -13.44 16.57 -11.16
N GLN A 2 -14.75 16.76 -10.98
CA GLN A 2 -15.31 17.71 -10.00
C GLN A 2 -14.96 17.36 -8.54
N HIS A 3 -15.09 16.09 -8.14
CA HIS A 3 -14.69 15.60 -6.80
C HIS A 3 -13.19 15.78 -6.50
N PHE A 4 -12.31 15.58 -7.50
CA PHE A 4 -10.87 15.80 -7.34
C PHE A 4 -10.60 17.26 -6.99
N LYS A 5 -11.05 18.19 -7.86
CA LYS A 5 -10.84 19.63 -7.70
C LYS A 5 -11.43 20.17 -6.39
N SER A 6 -12.62 19.70 -5.98
CA SER A 6 -13.26 20.13 -4.74
C SER A 6 -12.60 19.59 -3.48
N SER A 7 -11.75 18.56 -3.61
CA SER A 7 -11.05 17.93 -2.47
C SER A 7 -9.62 18.41 -2.28
N VAL A 8 -9.10 19.21 -3.21
CA VAL A 8 -7.74 19.77 -3.11
C VAL A 8 -7.69 20.75 -1.93
N ARG A 9 -6.74 20.53 -1.03
CA ARG A 9 -6.44 21.41 0.09
C ARG A 9 -4.94 21.73 0.05
N PHE A 10 -4.57 22.94 0.44
CA PHE A 10 -3.17 23.30 0.60
C PHE A 10 -2.86 23.39 2.09
N ASN A 11 -2.15 22.39 2.59
CA ASN A 11 -1.82 22.23 4.01
C ASN A 11 -0.31 22.10 4.16
N SER A 12 0.29 22.90 5.05
CA SER A 12 1.71 22.80 5.43
C SER A 12 2.68 22.73 4.23
N GLY A 13 2.43 23.53 3.20
CA GLY A 13 3.31 23.58 2.00
C GLY A 13 3.08 22.46 0.98
N ARG A 14 2.06 21.61 1.17
CA ARG A 14 1.74 20.50 0.26
C ARG A 14 0.28 20.55 -0.17
N TYR A 15 0.01 20.08 -1.39
CA TYR A 15 -1.36 19.82 -1.82
C TYR A 15 -1.79 18.43 -1.35
N GLU A 16 -2.86 18.41 -0.57
CA GLU A 16 -3.57 17.21 -0.17
C GLU A 16 -4.82 17.06 -1.02
N VAL A 17 -5.12 15.82 -1.42
CA VAL A 17 -6.29 15.51 -2.22
C VAL A 17 -6.91 14.23 -1.70
N MET A 18 -8.23 14.14 -1.70
CA MET A 18 -8.87 12.88 -1.34
C MET A 18 -8.53 11.81 -2.37
N PHE A 19 -8.36 10.57 -1.90
CA PHE A 19 -8.11 9.44 -2.80
C PHE A 19 -9.25 9.36 -3.82
N PRO A 20 -8.94 9.35 -5.14
CA PRO A 20 -9.95 9.57 -6.16
C PRO A 20 -10.68 8.25 -6.47
N TRP A 21 -11.70 7.94 -5.68
CA TRP A 21 -12.53 6.75 -5.87
C TRP A 21 -13.36 6.83 -7.16
N LYS A 22 -13.30 5.77 -7.98
CA LYS A 22 -14.14 5.56 -9.18
C LYS A 22 -15.45 4.84 -8.85
N ARG A 23 -15.42 4.02 -7.81
CA ARG A 23 -16.52 3.17 -7.31
C ARG A 23 -16.69 3.39 -5.82
N ASP A 24 -17.79 2.91 -5.24
CA ASP A 24 -17.93 2.97 -3.79
C ASP A 24 -16.85 2.08 -3.14
N LYS A 25 -16.19 2.61 -2.12
CA LYS A 25 -15.20 1.85 -1.33
C LYS A 25 -15.82 0.63 -0.65
N GLN A 26 -17.15 0.62 -0.43
CA GLN A 26 -17.87 -0.52 0.12
C GLN A 26 -17.95 -1.70 -0.86
N GLU A 27 -17.73 -1.48 -2.16
CA GLU A 27 -17.64 -2.56 -3.15
C GLU A 27 -16.30 -3.31 -3.09
N LEU A 28 -15.30 -2.80 -2.36
CA LEU A 28 -14.04 -3.51 -2.16
C LEU A 28 -14.23 -4.62 -1.12
N ASN A 29 -14.07 -5.85 -1.59
CA ASN A 29 -14.04 -7.01 -0.71
C ASN A 29 -12.75 -7.06 0.11
N ASP A 30 -12.83 -7.73 1.26
CA ASP A 30 -11.65 -8.06 2.05
C ASP A 30 -10.71 -8.98 1.24
N ASN A 31 -9.41 -8.78 1.41
CA ASN A 31 -8.35 -9.58 0.81
C ASN A 31 -7.33 -10.06 1.85
N PHE A 32 -7.71 -10.03 3.14
CA PHE A 32 -6.84 -10.31 4.27
C PHE A 32 -6.12 -11.66 4.13
N SER A 33 -6.82 -12.73 3.75
CA SER A 33 -6.24 -14.07 3.61
C SER A 33 -5.08 -14.08 2.61
N VAL A 34 -5.25 -13.44 1.45
CA VAL A 34 -4.20 -13.33 0.42
C VAL A 34 -3.02 -12.50 0.93
N ALA A 35 -3.29 -11.37 1.57
CA ALA A 35 -2.26 -10.51 2.14
C ALA A 35 -1.47 -11.23 3.25
N GLU A 36 -2.17 -11.96 4.13
CA GLU A 36 -1.58 -12.71 5.23
C GLU A 36 -0.70 -13.86 4.72
N ASN A 37 -1.16 -14.62 3.72
CA ASN A 37 -0.37 -15.70 3.11
C ASN A 37 0.91 -15.20 2.44
N ARG A 38 0.85 -14.04 1.77
CA ARG A 38 2.02 -13.38 1.18
C ARG A 38 2.97 -12.86 2.26
N ALA A 39 2.45 -12.27 3.33
CA ALA A 39 3.25 -11.83 4.47
C ALA A 39 3.96 -13.01 5.16
N LYS A 40 3.26 -14.13 5.40
CA LYS A 40 3.85 -15.36 5.94
C LYS A 40 4.97 -15.90 5.05
N SER A 41 4.78 -15.88 3.73
CA SER A 41 5.80 -16.31 2.76
C SER A 41 7.02 -15.39 2.78
N LEU A 42 6.82 -14.07 2.86
CA LEU A 42 7.89 -13.09 2.98
C LEU A 42 8.65 -13.24 4.31
N ALA A 43 7.95 -13.47 5.41
CA ALA A 43 8.56 -13.72 6.72
C ALA A 43 9.45 -14.98 6.70
N LYS A 44 9.00 -16.07 6.06
CA LYS A 44 9.85 -17.26 5.85
C LYS A 44 11.10 -16.92 5.06
N ARG A 45 10.99 -16.10 4.01
CA ARG A 45 12.15 -15.68 3.21
C ARG A 45 13.15 -14.84 4.02
N PHE A 46 12.68 -13.99 4.92
CA PHE A 46 13.54 -13.22 5.82
C PHE A 46 14.39 -14.08 6.76
N ILE A 47 13.90 -15.26 7.17
CA ILE A 47 14.66 -16.19 8.00
C ILE A 47 15.89 -16.71 7.24
N TRP A 48 15.73 -17.03 5.95
CA TRP A 48 16.79 -17.58 5.12
C TRP A 48 17.71 -16.52 4.51
N ASP A 49 17.25 -15.28 4.40
CA ASP A 49 17.99 -14.14 3.85
C ASP A 49 17.98 -12.93 4.80
N PRO A 50 18.88 -12.92 5.81
CA PRO A 50 18.99 -11.81 6.77
C PRO A 50 19.37 -10.48 6.10
N THR A 51 20.06 -10.53 4.97
CA THR A 51 20.45 -9.33 4.21
C THR A 51 19.22 -8.67 3.61
N LEU A 52 18.34 -9.46 2.98
CA LEU A 52 17.04 -8.98 2.53
C LEU A 52 16.24 -8.39 3.69
N PHE A 53 16.14 -9.08 4.82
CA PHE A 53 15.39 -8.59 5.99
C PHE A 53 15.88 -7.20 6.43
N LYS A 54 17.21 -7.04 6.59
CA LYS A 54 17.81 -5.77 7.00
C LYS A 54 17.45 -4.64 6.03
N GLN A 55 17.67 -4.84 4.73
CA GLN A 55 17.36 -3.82 3.73
C GLN A 55 15.86 -3.51 3.69
N TYR A 56 15.00 -4.52 3.83
CA TYR A 56 13.55 -4.35 3.84
C TYR A 56 13.09 -3.50 5.02
N PHE A 57 13.64 -3.79 6.20
CA PHE A 57 13.34 -3.06 7.42
C PHE A 57 13.80 -1.61 7.36
N GLU A 58 15.00 -1.35 6.82
CA GLU A 58 15.52 0.01 6.61
C GLU A 58 14.61 0.83 5.70
N ILE A 59 14.09 0.25 4.61
CA ILE A 59 13.14 0.95 3.71
C ILE A 59 11.81 1.24 4.42
N LEU A 60 11.26 0.29 5.19
CA LEU A 60 10.04 0.54 5.96
C LEU A 60 10.24 1.63 7.01
N LYS A 61 11.42 1.68 7.64
CA LYS A 61 11.77 2.75 8.58
C LYS A 61 11.85 4.11 7.92
N GLU A 62 12.38 4.17 6.71
CA GLU A 62 12.40 5.40 5.92
C GLU A 62 10.99 5.82 5.50
N TYR A 63 10.11 4.89 5.14
CA TYR A 63 8.70 5.22 4.87
C TYR A 63 7.99 5.73 6.13
N GLU A 64 8.28 5.17 7.31
CA GLU A 64 7.74 5.62 8.59
C GLU A 64 8.25 7.04 8.93
N SER A 65 9.56 7.31 8.74
CA SER A 65 10.16 8.63 9.02
C SER A 65 9.64 9.73 8.09
N GLN A 66 9.33 9.39 6.84
CA GLN A 66 8.74 10.30 5.85
C GLN A 66 7.22 10.49 6.02
N GLY A 67 6.58 9.74 6.92
CA GLY A 67 5.13 9.76 7.12
C GLY A 67 4.34 9.12 5.97
N ILE A 68 4.96 8.22 5.20
CA ILE A 68 4.32 7.46 4.12
C ILE A 68 3.52 6.28 4.69
N ILE A 69 4.03 5.65 5.74
CA ILE A 69 3.36 4.56 6.46
C ILE A 69 3.32 4.87 7.95
N GLU A 70 2.36 4.25 8.65
CA GLU A 70 2.24 4.30 10.10
C GLU A 70 1.96 2.89 10.66
N ARG A 71 2.21 2.71 11.96
CA ARG A 71 1.86 1.47 12.65
C ARG A 71 0.37 1.47 12.95
N VAL A 72 -0.31 0.37 12.64
CA VAL A 72 -1.73 0.18 12.94
C VAL A 72 -1.88 -0.96 13.93
N PHE A 73 -2.54 -0.71 15.05
CA PHE A 73 -2.85 -1.71 16.05
C PHE A 73 -4.19 -2.40 15.74
N GLN A 74 -4.33 -3.66 16.14
CA GLN A 74 -5.56 -4.43 15.86
C GLN A 74 -6.80 -3.82 16.52
N THR A 75 -6.61 -3.10 17.63
CA THR A 75 -7.65 -2.32 18.32
C THR A 75 -8.17 -1.14 17.52
N GLU A 76 -7.42 -0.69 16.50
CA GLU A 76 -7.75 0.45 15.64
C GLU A 76 -8.47 0.02 14.35
N LYS A 77 -8.74 -1.29 14.17
CA LYS A 77 -9.50 -1.77 13.01
C LYS A 77 -10.87 -1.07 12.98
N PRO A 78 -11.16 -0.28 11.93
CA PRO A 78 -12.41 0.46 11.87
C PRO A 78 -13.58 -0.50 11.71
N THR A 79 -14.57 -0.39 12.60
CA THR A 79 -15.79 -1.22 12.57
C THR A 79 -16.71 -0.86 11.40
N ASN A 80 -16.62 0.39 10.92
CA ASN A 80 -17.53 0.97 9.91
C ASN A 80 -16.81 1.41 8.62
N ARG A 81 -15.60 0.90 8.33
CA ARG A 81 -14.88 1.22 7.08
C ARG A 81 -14.36 -0.04 6.44
N ALA A 82 -14.47 -0.12 5.11
CA ALA A 82 -13.80 -1.16 4.34
C ALA A 82 -12.28 -1.08 4.59
N VAL A 83 -11.70 -2.21 4.99
CA VAL A 83 -10.25 -2.37 5.15
C VAL A 83 -9.78 -3.21 3.98
N PHE A 84 -8.77 -2.71 3.29
CA PHE A 84 -8.10 -3.43 2.21
C PHE A 84 -6.62 -3.47 2.49
N TYR A 85 -6.04 -4.66 2.43
CA TYR A 85 -4.64 -4.87 2.73
C TYR A 85 -3.83 -4.81 1.43
N LEU A 86 -2.66 -4.18 1.46
CA LEU A 86 -1.75 -4.14 0.31
C LEU A 86 -0.64 -5.17 0.53
N PRO A 87 -0.70 -6.36 -0.09
CA PRO A 87 0.43 -7.27 -0.04
C PRO A 87 1.64 -6.60 -0.66
N HIS A 88 2.81 -6.87 -0.12
CA HIS A 88 4.04 -6.20 -0.56
C HIS A 88 5.17 -7.19 -0.78
N GLN A 89 6.09 -6.84 -1.67
CA GLN A 89 7.25 -7.66 -1.99
C GLN A 89 8.47 -6.83 -2.36
N ALA A 90 9.66 -7.42 -2.20
CA ALA A 90 10.91 -6.82 -2.63
C ALA A 90 11.11 -7.03 -4.13
N VAL A 91 11.38 -5.94 -4.86
CA VAL A 91 11.82 -5.97 -6.25
C VAL A 91 13.24 -5.43 -6.33
N PHE A 92 14.12 -6.18 -6.98
CA PHE A 92 15.51 -5.82 -7.17
C PHE A 92 15.71 -5.24 -8.56
N ARG A 93 16.33 -4.07 -8.64
CA ARG A 93 16.79 -3.47 -9.89
C ARG A 93 18.29 -3.28 -9.77
N GLN A 94 19.04 -4.25 -10.27
CA GLN A 94 20.51 -4.23 -10.17
C GLN A 94 21.14 -3.02 -10.86
N GLU A 95 20.47 -2.49 -11.89
CA GLU A 95 20.89 -1.29 -12.65
C GLU A 95 20.49 0.04 -11.98
N SER A 96 19.79 0.00 -10.84
CA SER A 96 19.35 1.22 -10.15
C SER A 96 20.53 1.92 -9.46
N LEU A 97 20.79 3.18 -9.85
CA LEU A 97 21.87 4.01 -9.30
C LEU A 97 21.64 4.42 -7.84
N THR A 98 20.39 4.52 -7.38
CA THR A 98 20.05 5.06 -6.04
C THR A 98 19.72 3.97 -5.03
N THR A 99 18.88 3.00 -5.40
CA THR A 99 18.50 1.90 -4.49
C THR A 99 18.32 0.61 -5.26
N LYS A 100 19.11 -0.40 -4.92
CA LYS A 100 19.11 -1.71 -5.58
C LYS A 100 17.85 -2.54 -5.27
N MET A 101 17.12 -2.21 -4.21
CA MET A 101 15.89 -2.89 -3.77
C MET A 101 14.78 -1.87 -3.47
N ARG A 102 13.54 -2.18 -3.84
CA ARG A 102 12.36 -1.39 -3.51
C ARG A 102 11.22 -2.30 -3.04
N ILE A 103 10.40 -1.76 -2.14
CA ILE A 103 9.16 -2.40 -1.71
C ILE A 103 8.05 -1.98 -2.66
N VAL A 104 7.42 -2.95 -3.33
CA VAL A 104 6.26 -2.73 -4.20
C VAL A 104 5.02 -3.27 -3.50
N PHE A 105 3.98 -2.45 -3.46
CA PHE A 105 2.66 -2.79 -2.94
C PHE A 105 1.74 -3.21 -4.09
N ASP A 106 1.14 -4.39 -3.97
CA ASP A 106 0.25 -4.96 -4.98
C ASP A 106 -1.20 -4.53 -4.73
N ALA A 107 -1.56 -3.37 -5.29
CA ALA A 107 -2.93 -2.89 -5.31
C ALA A 107 -3.85 -3.61 -6.32
N SER A 108 -3.32 -4.58 -7.07
CA SER A 108 -4.09 -5.44 -7.99
C SER A 108 -4.48 -6.78 -7.36
N SER A 109 -3.96 -7.09 -6.16
CA SER A 109 -4.29 -8.30 -5.41
C SER A 109 -5.77 -8.35 -5.05
N ARG A 110 -6.41 -9.49 -5.23
CA ARG A 110 -7.79 -9.77 -4.83
C ARG A 110 -7.88 -11.23 -4.34
N GLU A 111 -8.81 -11.51 -3.43
CA GLU A 111 -9.13 -12.88 -3.01
C GLU A 111 -10.14 -13.48 -3.98
N ASP A 112 -11.44 -13.38 -3.68
CA ASP A 112 -12.53 -13.91 -4.52
C ASP A 112 -13.58 -12.84 -4.86
N GLY A 113 -13.11 -11.60 -5.10
CA GLY A 113 -13.95 -10.45 -5.44
C GLY A 113 -13.76 -9.94 -6.86
N PRO A 114 -14.76 -9.27 -7.46
CA PRO A 114 -14.62 -8.70 -8.79
C PRO A 114 -13.65 -7.52 -8.86
N LEU A 115 -13.32 -6.89 -7.72
CA LEU A 115 -12.60 -5.63 -7.65
C LEU A 115 -11.31 -5.71 -6.82
N ALA A 116 -10.22 -5.26 -7.41
CA ALA A 116 -8.98 -4.86 -6.74
C ALA A 116 -8.94 -3.35 -6.51
N LEU A 117 -8.09 -2.88 -5.59
CA LEU A 117 -7.98 -1.45 -5.27
C LEU A 117 -7.69 -0.58 -6.51
N ASN A 118 -6.85 -1.06 -7.42
CA ASN A 118 -6.55 -0.37 -8.67
C ASN A 118 -7.79 -0.16 -9.58
N GLU A 119 -8.79 -1.05 -9.53
CA GLU A 119 -10.03 -0.92 -10.31
C GLU A 119 -10.99 0.11 -9.69
N CYS A 120 -10.80 0.42 -8.41
CA CYS A 120 -11.56 1.44 -7.68
C CYS A 120 -10.90 2.84 -7.72
N LYS A 121 -9.72 2.99 -8.32
CA LYS A 121 -9.01 4.26 -8.44
C LYS A 121 -9.31 4.94 -9.79
N CYS A 122 -9.61 6.24 -9.78
CA CYS A 122 -9.61 7.04 -10.99
C CYS A 122 -8.16 7.28 -11.45
N GLN A 123 -7.87 7.03 -12.72
CA GLN A 123 -6.64 7.53 -13.32
C GLN A 123 -6.71 9.05 -13.38
N VAL A 124 -5.85 9.72 -12.62
CA VAL A 124 -5.60 11.15 -12.78
C VAL A 124 -4.59 11.27 -13.90
N GLN A 125 -5.04 11.67 -15.09
CA GLN A 125 -4.14 12.17 -16.12
C GLN A 125 -3.75 13.59 -15.71
N ILE A 126 -2.44 13.83 -15.53
CA ILE A 126 -1.85 15.15 -15.32
C ILE A 126 -1.42 15.67 -16.69
#